data_AF-X0SE06-F1
#
_entry.id   AF-X0SE06-F1
#
_cell.length_a   1.000
_cell.length_b   1.000
_cell.length_c   1.000
_cell.angle_alpha   90.00
_cell.angle_beta   90.00
_cell.angle_gamma   90.00
#
_symmetry.space_group_name_H-M   'P 1'
#
loop_
_entity.id
_entity.type
_entity.pdbx_description
1 polymer ?
#
loop_
_entity_poly.entity_id
_entity_poly.type
_entity_poly.pdbx_seq_one_letter_code
_entity_poly.pdbx_strand_id
1 'polypeptide(L)'
;LPVEPMGDMSLQMIKDAVGDEIVVLDMIPVIYFLPNFPVQDLIDFTKRVIDMFAPRLILGVSDELSPPGEIERIDIIADLIDDYCGLAD
;
A
#
# COMPACT_ATOMS: atom_id res chain seq x y z
N LEU A 1 -5.18 -20.24 -20.60
CA LEU A 1 -4.05 -19.82 -19.75
C LEU A 1 -4.28 -20.41 -18.37
N PRO A 2 -3.23 -20.71 -17.59
CA PRO A 2 -3.43 -21.00 -16.17
C PRO A 2 -4.18 -19.84 -15.51
N VAL A 3 -4.96 -20.14 -14.48
CA VAL A 3 -5.51 -19.08 -13.63
C VAL A 3 -4.36 -18.44 -12.86
N GLU A 4 -4.32 -17.11 -12.85
CA GLU A 4 -3.31 -16.38 -12.07
C GLU A 4 -3.54 -16.62 -10.56
N PRO A 5 -2.49 -16.53 -9.73
CA PRO A 5 -2.64 -16.63 -8.29
C PRO A 5 -3.71 -15.66 -7.75
N MET A 6 -4.52 -16.15 -6.81
CA MET A 6 -5.41 -15.28 -6.04
C MET A 6 -4.55 -14.21 -5.35
N GLY A 7 -4.71 -12.96 -5.75
CA GLY A 7 -3.93 -11.82 -5.23
C GLY A 7 -3.07 -11.10 -6.27
N ASP A 8 -2.90 -11.63 -7.49
CA ASP A 8 -2.22 -10.91 -8.57
C ASP A 8 -3.14 -9.88 -9.22
N MET A 9 -3.37 -8.78 -8.51
CA MET A 9 -4.29 -7.70 -8.89
C MET A 9 -3.54 -6.38 -9.00
N SER A 10 -3.71 -5.68 -10.12
CA SER A 10 -3.22 -4.30 -10.24
C SER A 10 -4.09 -3.33 -9.45
N LEU A 11 -3.52 -2.20 -9.02
CA LEU A 11 -4.29 -1.10 -8.40
C LEU A 11 -5.45 -0.63 -9.29
N GLN A 12 -5.30 -0.65 -10.62
CA GLN A 12 -6.38 -0.26 -11.53
C GLN A 12 -7.55 -1.25 -11.48
N MET A 13 -7.26 -2.56 -11.51
CA MET A 13 -8.30 -3.58 -11.41
C MET A 13 -9.06 -3.48 -10.09
N ILE A 14 -8.35 -3.21 -9.00
CA ILE A 14 -8.97 -2.97 -7.69
C ILE A 14 -9.84 -1.71 -7.76
N LYS A 15 -9.33 -0.60 -8.30
CA LYS A 15 -10.08 0.66 -8.44
C LYS A 15 -11.35 0.49 -9.27
N ASP A 16 -11.28 -0.20 -10.39
CA ASP A 16 -12.43 -0.45 -11.27
C ASP A 16 -13.49 -1.32 -10.59
N ALA A 17 -13.07 -2.27 -9.75
CA ALA A 17 -13.98 -3.17 -9.04
C ALA A 17 -14.67 -2.48 -7.85
N VAL A 18 -13.96 -1.63 -7.11
CA VAL A 18 -14.49 -0.97 -5.89
C VAL A 18 -15.16 0.37 -6.16
N GLY A 19 -14.81 1.01 -7.28
CA GLY A 19 -15.30 2.33 -7.67
C GLY A 19 -14.96 3.42 -6.64
N ASP A 20 -15.94 4.28 -6.37
CA ASP A 20 -15.87 5.37 -5.39
C ASP A 20 -16.82 5.16 -4.20
N GLU A 21 -17.36 3.96 -4.02
CA GLU A 21 -18.38 3.68 -3.00
C GLU A 21 -17.85 2.88 -1.80
N ILE A 22 -16.79 2.10 -2.01
CA ILE A 22 -16.23 1.17 -1.02
C ILE A 22 -14.97 1.77 -0.40
N VAL A 23 -14.84 1.63 0.92
CA VAL A 23 -13.57 1.89 1.63
C VAL A 23 -12.66 0.68 1.43
N VAL A 24 -11.48 0.91 0.86
CA VAL A 24 -10.45 -0.13 0.74
C VAL A 24 -9.60 -0.17 2.00
N LEU A 25 -9.21 -1.39 2.37
CA LEU A 25 -8.36 -1.67 3.51
C LEU A 25 -7.02 -2.21 3.02
N ASP A 26 -5.97 -1.83 3.73
CA ASP A 26 -4.58 -2.17 3.49
C ASP A 26 -4.07 -1.58 2.18
N MET A 27 -3.63 -2.40 1.22
CA MET A 27 -3.09 -2.06 -0.10
C MET A 27 -1.58 -2.07 -0.26
N ILE A 28 -0.74 -1.98 0.78
CA ILE A 28 0.73 -2.06 0.60
C ILE A 28 1.17 -3.53 0.65
N PRO A 29 1.72 -4.09 -0.44
CA PRO A 29 2.27 -5.45 -0.42
C PRO A 29 3.40 -5.59 0.59
N VAL A 30 3.37 -6.65 1.41
CA VAL A 30 4.40 -6.93 2.43
C VAL A 30 5.81 -7.08 1.84
N ILE A 31 5.93 -7.43 0.55
CA ILE A 31 7.23 -7.57 -0.12
C ILE A 31 8.05 -6.27 -0.13
N TYR A 32 7.39 -5.11 -0.12
CA TYR A 32 8.09 -3.82 -0.04
C TYR A 32 8.77 -3.58 1.31
N PHE A 33 8.53 -4.44 2.30
CA PHE A 33 9.18 -4.38 3.60
C PHE A 33 10.45 -5.24 3.66
N LEU A 34 10.75 -6.02 2.62
CA LEU A 34 11.94 -6.86 2.60
C LEU A 34 13.20 -6.05 2.24
N PRO A 35 14.37 -6.39 2.81
CA PRO A 35 15.62 -5.64 2.64
C PRO A 35 16.09 -5.56 1.18
N ASN A 36 15.71 -6.52 0.34
CA ASN A 36 16.09 -6.57 -1.06
C ASN A 36 15.23 -5.68 -1.98
N PHE A 37 14.15 -5.08 -1.46
CA PHE A 37 13.36 -4.08 -2.20
C PHE A 37 13.86 -2.66 -1.88
N PRO A 38 14.07 -1.79 -2.89
CA PRO A 38 14.37 -0.39 -2.68
C PRO A 38 13.27 0.30 -1.86
N VAL A 39 13.67 1.12 -0.88
CA VAL A 39 12.73 1.94 -0.10
C VAL A 39 11.96 2.92 -0.99
N GLN A 40 12.57 3.40 -2.07
CA GLN A 40 11.88 4.30 -3.01
C GLN A 40 10.66 3.64 -3.66
N ASP A 41 10.71 2.34 -3.95
CA ASP A 41 9.58 1.62 -4.55
C ASP A 41 8.40 1.58 -3.58
N LEU A 42 8.67 1.42 -2.28
CA LEU A 42 7.66 1.50 -1.22
C LEU A 42 7.02 2.90 -1.17
N ILE A 43 7.84 3.96 -1.20
CA ILE A 43 7.37 5.35 -1.16
C ILE A 43 6.49 5.65 -2.37
N ASP A 44 6.95 5.34 -3.57
CA ASP A 44 6.24 5.65 -4.81
C ASP A 44 4.94 4.85 -4.92
N PHE A 45 4.97 3.57 -4.52
CA PHE A 45 3.77 2.76 -4.46
C PHE A 45 2.76 3.30 -3.44
N THR A 46 3.22 3.71 -2.26
CA THR A 46 2.36 4.28 -1.20
C THR A 46 1.66 5.55 -1.67
N LYS A 47 2.39 6.48 -2.30
CA LYS A 47 1.79 7.69 -2.89
C LYS A 47 0.73 7.36 -3.93
N ARG A 48 1.03 6.41 -4.83
CA ARG A 48 0.08 5.98 -5.85
C ARG A 48 -1.20 5.40 -5.25
N VAL A 49 -1.09 4.61 -4.18
CA VAL A 49 -2.27 4.10 -3.46
C VAL A 49 -3.07 5.25 -2.86
N ILE A 50 -2.42 6.19 -2.17
CA ILE A 50 -3.09 7.36 -1.59
C ILE A 50 -3.83 8.15 -2.69
N ASP A 51 -3.16 8.48 -3.79
CA ASP A 51 -3.73 9.27 -4.89
C ASP A 51 -4.94 8.58 -5.54
N MET A 52 -4.94 7.24 -5.64
CA MET A 52 -6.00 6.48 -6.31
C MET A 52 -7.21 6.20 -5.42
N PHE A 53 -7.01 6.07 -4.09
CA PHE A 53 -8.01 5.53 -3.19
C PHE A 53 -8.46 6.49 -2.08
N ALA A 54 -7.74 7.58 -1.82
CA ALA A 54 -8.22 8.62 -0.90
C ALA A 54 -9.53 9.26 -1.43
N PRO A 55 -10.47 9.65 -0.55
CA PRO A 55 -10.43 9.57 0.91
C PRO A 55 -10.93 8.23 1.49
N ARG A 56 -11.19 7.22 0.64
CA ARG A 56 -11.80 5.94 1.03
C ARG A 56 -10.76 4.84 1.19
N LEU A 57 -9.73 5.15 1.97
CA LEU A 57 -8.57 4.29 2.18
C LEU A 57 -8.24 4.21 3.68
N ILE A 58 -8.16 3.00 4.21
CA ILE A 58 -7.47 2.70 5.46
C ILE A 58 -6.16 2.01 5.05
N LEU A 59 -5.08 2.79 4.99
CA LEU A 59 -3.80 2.32 4.50
C LEU A 59 -3.12 1.40 5.53
N GLY A 60 -2.61 0.27 5.05
CA GLY A 60 -1.97 -0.74 5.88
C GLY A 60 -1.18 -1.74 5.04
N VAL A 61 -0.46 -2.62 5.72
CA VAL A 61 0.30 -3.71 5.11
C VAL A 61 -0.66 -4.85 4.81
N SER A 62 -0.72 -5.27 3.55
CA SER A 62 -1.65 -6.29 3.05
C SER A 62 -1.17 -7.73 3.33
N ASP A 63 -0.53 -7.95 4.49
CA ASP A 63 -0.21 -9.25 5.11
C ASP A 63 0.42 -9.00 6.51
N GLU A 64 0.72 -10.08 7.23
CA GLU A 64 1.58 -10.02 8.43
C GLU A 64 3.04 -9.75 8.04
N LEU A 65 3.69 -8.82 8.75
CA LEU A 65 5.11 -8.55 8.56
C LEU A 65 5.94 -9.79 8.94
N SER A 66 6.59 -10.39 7.96
CA SER A 66 7.44 -11.57 8.16
C SER A 66 8.76 -11.23 8.90
N PRO A 67 9.44 -12.20 9.55
CA PRO A 67 10.72 -11.97 10.23
C PRO A 67 11.82 -11.24 9.43
N PRO A 68 11.98 -11.44 8.10
CA PRO A 68 12.94 -10.66 7.33
C PRO A 68 12.48 -9.23 6.98
N GLY A 69 11.24 -8.85 7.31
CA GLY A 69 10.73 -7.50 7.08
C GLY A 69 11.37 -6.46 8.00
N GLU A 70 11.70 -5.30 7.45
CA GLU A 70 12.27 -4.16 8.16
C GLU A 70 11.15 -3.29 8.73
N ILE A 71 10.97 -3.34 10.05
CA ILE A 71 9.91 -2.60 10.74
C ILE A 71 10.07 -1.09 10.59
N GLU A 72 11.30 -0.59 10.44
CA GLU A 72 11.63 0.82 10.25
C GLU A 72 11.00 1.42 8.99
N ARG A 73 10.61 0.57 8.02
CA ARG A 73 9.88 1.03 6.83
C ARG A 73 8.45 1.46 7.15
N ILE A 74 7.87 0.99 8.26
CA ILE A 74 6.60 1.51 8.78
C ILE A 74 6.76 2.96 9.20
N ASP A 75 7.84 3.30 9.90
CA ASP A 75 8.13 4.66 10.32
C ASP A 75 8.29 5.60 9.10
N ILE A 76 8.99 5.13 8.06
CA ILE A 76 9.13 5.87 6.79
C ILE A 76 7.77 6.16 6.13
N ILE A 77 6.85 5.19 6.14
CA ILE A 77 5.50 5.39 5.61
C ILE A 77 4.71 6.36 6.47
N ALA A 78 4.82 6.27 7.80
CA ALA A 78 4.13 7.18 8.71
C ALA A 78 4.58 8.63 8.48
N ASP A 79 5.89 8.89 8.45
CA ASP A 79 6.47 10.19 8.14
C ASP A 79 6.02 10.69 6.76
N LEU A 80 6.02 9.80 5.75
CA LEU A 80 5.54 10.12 4.40
C LEU A 80 4.07 10.56 4.40
N ILE A 81 3.19 9.89 5.16
CA ILE A 81 1.76 10.23 5.21
C ILE A 81 1.58 11.61 5.84
N ASP A 82 2.29 11.90 6.94
CA ASP A 82 2.23 13.20 7.61
C ASP A 82 2.67 14.33 6.67
N ASP A 83 3.75 14.12 5.92
CA ASP A 83 4.27 15.09 4.95
C ASP A 83 3.37 15.25 3.71
N TYR A 84 2.80 14.14 3.20
CA TYR A 84 2.11 14.12 1.90
C TYR A 84 0.61 14.44 2.01
N CYS A 85 -0.05 13.96 3.06
CA CYS A 85 -1.48 14.20 3.30
C CYS A 85 -1.73 15.38 4.23
N GLY A 86 -0.72 15.79 5.00
CA GLY A 86 -0.86 16.69 6.13
C GLY A 86 -1.33 15.96 7.39
N LEU A 87 -1.02 16.54 8.56
CA LEU A 87 -1.52 16.05 9.83
C LEU A 87 -3.04 16.21 9.89
N ALA A 88 -3.75 15.18 10.35
CA ALA A 88 -5.14 15.33 10.76
C ALA A 88 -5.18 16.19 12.04
N ASP A 89 -5.87 17.34 11.98
CA ASP A 89 -6.14 18.20 13.14
C ASP A 89 -6.96 17.47 14.23
#